data_AF-A0A5S4FKV4-F1
#
_entry.id   AF-A0A5S4FKV4-F1
#
_cell.length_a   1.000
_cell.length_b   1.000
_cell.length_c   1.000
_cell.angle_alpha   90.00
_cell.angle_beta   90.00
_cell.angle_gamma   90.00
#
_symmetry.space_group_name_H-M   'P 1'
#
loop_
_entity.id
_entity.type
_entity.pdbx_description
1 polymer ?
#
loop_
_entity_poly.entity_id
_entity_poly.type
_entity_poly.pdbx_seq_one_letter_code
_entity_poly.pdbx_strand_id
1 'polypeptide(L)'
;MPGMGIPELPVPSGLVLRPFRGVRFAVEDPAKVTSPPYDLISDAKVDALLDSHPNNVVRLILPCSTHRQPGAPTGDVTPPTEDATPQPASGTTQHPRPVASHRPAEIPLDTRYAEARDTLREWLEAGVLVPDDVPALYVYEQSGAGVLQRGLIGDVGLVDPGRRIILPHEDVLPGPIADRLALMGTTQANLEPIFLLYDGGNGTTTGLVNEVAAQRPPLVSARTEDGLTHRLWAITDPAEIAAINADLHDRQALIADGHHRYATYRVLQRQERAANRAGLGQPPAPSSAPSPPP
;
A
#
# COMPACT_ATOMS: atom_id res chain seq x y z
N MET A 1 30.65 -8.66 3.37
CA MET A 1 30.13 -9.41 2.22
C MET A 1 30.11 -8.47 1.02
N PRO A 2 30.81 -8.77 -0.09
CA PRO A 2 30.77 -7.95 -1.31
C PRO A 2 29.38 -8.01 -1.94
N GLY A 3 29.01 -6.93 -2.63
CA GLY A 3 27.65 -6.65 -3.09
C GLY A 3 26.94 -7.79 -3.82
N MET A 4 25.80 -8.20 -3.27
CA MET A 4 24.72 -8.77 -4.07
C MET A 4 24.13 -7.63 -4.89
N GLY A 5 24.75 -7.32 -6.02
CA GLY A 5 24.03 -6.66 -7.10
C GLY A 5 22.83 -7.55 -7.41
N ILE A 6 21.61 -7.02 -7.24
CA ILE A 6 20.41 -7.71 -7.71
C ILE A 6 20.67 -7.98 -9.19
N PRO A 7 20.74 -9.24 -9.66
CA PRO A 7 20.93 -9.50 -11.07
C PRO A 7 19.83 -8.78 -11.82
N GLU A 8 20.21 -7.99 -12.84
CA GLU A 8 19.28 -7.17 -13.60
C GLU A 8 18.07 -8.02 -13.98
N LEU A 9 16.91 -7.70 -13.39
CA LEU A 9 15.72 -8.52 -13.54
C LEU A 9 15.39 -8.54 -15.05
N PRO A 10 15.32 -9.73 -15.70
CA PRO A 10 15.06 -9.79 -17.13
C PRO A 10 13.74 -9.10 -17.44
N VAL A 11 13.74 -8.22 -18.44
CA VAL A 11 12.53 -7.53 -18.88
C VAL A 11 11.57 -8.59 -19.43
N PRO A 12 10.37 -8.76 -18.85
CA PRO A 12 9.44 -9.78 -19.32
C PRO A 12 9.09 -9.59 -20.80
N SER A 13 9.05 -10.71 -21.54
CA SER A 13 8.51 -10.77 -22.91
C SER A 13 6.99 -10.84 -22.95
N GLY A 14 6.35 -11.20 -21.83
CA GLY A 14 4.91 -11.38 -21.68
C GLY A 14 4.43 -11.07 -20.26
N LEU A 15 3.18 -11.40 -19.96
CA LEU A 15 2.63 -11.24 -18.60
C LEU A 15 3.15 -12.37 -17.71
N VAL A 16 4.02 -12.03 -16.77
CA VAL A 16 4.67 -12.98 -15.85
C VAL A 16 4.46 -12.48 -14.43
N LEU A 17 4.00 -13.38 -13.55
CA LEU A 17 3.91 -13.18 -12.11
C LEU A 17 5.05 -13.92 -11.42
N ARG A 18 5.85 -13.18 -10.66
CA ARG A 18 6.93 -13.73 -9.85
C ARG A 18 6.47 -13.94 -8.42
N PRO A 19 6.85 -15.06 -7.79
CA PRO A 19 6.58 -15.27 -6.38
C PRO A 19 7.42 -14.29 -5.55
N PHE A 20 6.83 -13.81 -4.46
CA PHE A 20 7.46 -12.87 -3.53
C PHE A 20 7.16 -13.28 -2.09
N ARG A 21 7.94 -12.75 -1.14
CA ARG A 21 7.66 -12.94 0.29
C ARG A 21 6.64 -11.88 0.72
N GLY A 22 5.38 -12.29 0.85
CA GLY A 22 4.35 -11.47 1.45
C GLY A 22 4.69 -11.14 2.90
N VAL A 23 4.25 -9.96 3.35
CA VAL A 23 4.30 -9.56 4.76
C VAL A 23 2.86 -9.52 5.24
N ARG A 24 2.53 -10.33 6.26
CA ARG A 24 1.15 -10.53 6.73
C ARG A 24 1.01 -10.13 8.19
N PHE A 25 -0.18 -9.67 8.57
CA PHE A 25 -0.50 -9.48 9.97
C PHE A 25 -0.54 -10.81 10.72
N ALA A 26 0.16 -10.88 11.85
CA ALA A 26 0.10 -11.99 12.80
C ALA A 26 -0.86 -11.62 13.95
N VAL A 27 -2.14 -11.49 13.63
CA VAL A 27 -3.21 -11.15 14.57
C VAL A 27 -4.34 -12.19 14.50
N GLU A 28 -5.14 -12.27 15.56
CA GLU A 28 -6.28 -13.20 15.62
C GLU A 28 -7.37 -12.86 14.60
N ASP A 29 -7.67 -11.57 14.43
CA ASP A 29 -8.71 -11.09 13.51
C ASP A 29 -8.14 -10.07 12.51
N PRO A 30 -7.78 -10.52 11.29
CA PRO A 30 -7.24 -9.64 10.27
C PRO A 30 -8.23 -8.52 9.85
N ALA A 31 -9.54 -8.72 10.02
CA ALA A 31 -10.53 -7.71 9.62
C ALA A 31 -10.38 -6.39 10.39
N LYS A 32 -9.88 -6.45 11.64
CA LYS A 32 -9.64 -5.28 12.51
C LYS A 32 -8.41 -4.47 12.13
N VAL A 33 -7.46 -5.08 11.42
CA VAL A 33 -6.19 -4.44 11.04
C VAL A 33 -6.12 -4.06 9.57
N THR A 34 -7.12 -4.46 8.78
CA THR A 34 -7.27 -4.05 7.38
C THR A 34 -8.20 -2.84 7.23
N SER A 35 -8.26 -2.30 6.02
CA SER A 35 -9.19 -1.23 5.63
C SER A 35 -9.71 -1.46 4.21
N PRO A 36 -10.78 -0.75 3.81
CA PRO A 36 -11.07 -0.54 2.40
C PRO A 36 -9.88 0.14 1.68
N PRO A 37 -9.90 0.17 0.33
CA PRO A 37 -8.98 0.99 -0.46
C PRO A 37 -8.93 2.45 0.01
N TYR A 38 -7.74 3.04 0.06
CA TYR A 38 -7.49 4.37 0.65
C TYR A 38 -8.34 5.50 0.08
N ASP A 39 -8.68 5.42 -1.21
CA ASP A 39 -9.50 6.38 -1.94
C ASP A 39 -10.99 6.31 -1.59
N LEU A 40 -11.42 5.25 -0.90
CA LEU A 40 -12.79 5.08 -0.41
C LEU A 40 -12.95 5.46 1.08
N ILE A 41 -11.87 5.85 1.76
CA ILE A 41 -11.89 6.17 3.20
C ILE A 41 -12.07 7.67 3.41
N SER A 42 -13.16 8.07 4.06
CA SER A 42 -13.33 9.45 4.53
C SER A 42 -12.55 9.72 5.82
N ASP A 43 -12.26 10.98 6.14
CA ASP A 43 -11.54 11.36 7.37
C ASP A 43 -12.20 10.76 8.63
N ALA A 44 -13.53 10.83 8.74
CA ALA A 44 -14.25 10.23 9.87
C ALA A 44 -14.10 8.70 9.94
N LYS A 45 -13.97 8.03 8.78
CA LYS A 45 -13.71 6.59 8.74
C LYS A 45 -12.25 6.27 9.06
N VAL A 46 -11.30 7.16 8.75
CA VAL A 46 -9.90 7.02 9.19
C VAL A 46 -9.84 7.02 10.71
N ASP A 47 -10.43 8.00 11.38
CA ASP A 47 -10.44 8.07 12.85
C ASP A 47 -11.06 6.80 13.46
N ALA A 48 -12.20 6.35 12.94
CA ALA A 48 -12.83 5.11 13.39
C ALA A 48 -11.93 3.87 13.19
N LEU A 49 -11.18 3.79 12.09
CA LEU A 49 -10.24 2.69 11.84
C LEU A 49 -9.04 2.75 12.80
N LEU A 50 -8.52 3.95 13.07
CA LEU A 50 -7.41 4.17 14.02
C LEU A 50 -7.80 3.81 15.45
N ASP A 51 -9.04 4.09 15.84
CA ASP A 51 -9.59 3.75 17.16
C ASP A 51 -9.97 2.26 17.26
N SER A 52 -10.30 1.61 16.14
CA SER A 52 -10.71 0.20 16.14
C SER A 52 -9.60 -0.77 16.51
N HIS A 53 -8.34 -0.47 16.14
CA HIS A 53 -7.20 -1.33 16.43
C HIS A 53 -5.88 -0.55 16.37
N PRO A 54 -4.95 -0.73 17.34
CA PRO A 54 -3.66 -0.02 17.34
C PRO A 54 -2.82 -0.32 16.09
N ASN A 55 -2.94 -1.53 15.54
CA ASN A 55 -2.22 -1.95 14.33
C ASN A 55 -3.03 -1.86 13.02
N ASN A 56 -4.03 -0.97 12.92
CA ASN A 56 -4.77 -0.84 11.66
C ASN A 56 -3.90 -0.23 10.55
N VAL A 57 -3.90 -0.87 9.37
CA VAL A 57 -3.09 -0.56 8.18
C VAL A 57 -3.26 0.88 7.69
N VAL A 58 -4.36 1.57 8.02
CA VAL A 58 -4.56 2.99 7.73
C VAL A 58 -3.37 3.86 8.16
N ARG A 59 -2.65 3.47 9.24
CA ARG A 59 -1.43 4.13 9.71
C ARG A 59 -0.28 4.11 8.70
N LEU A 60 -0.28 3.12 7.79
CA LEU A 60 0.73 2.95 6.74
C LEU A 60 0.29 3.57 5.41
N ILE A 61 -0.96 3.36 5.00
CA ILE A 61 -1.45 3.75 3.66
C ILE A 61 -1.97 5.19 3.57
N LEU A 62 -2.41 5.75 4.70
CA LEU A 62 -2.91 7.12 4.87
C LEU A 62 -2.30 7.77 6.14
N PRO A 63 -0.96 7.91 6.22
CA PRO A 63 -0.35 8.52 7.39
C PRO A 63 -0.77 9.98 7.57
N CYS A 64 -1.18 10.28 8.81
CA CYS A 64 -1.59 11.60 9.28
C CYS A 64 -2.82 12.24 8.59
N SER A 65 -3.84 11.48 8.19
CA SER A 65 -5.18 12.07 8.01
C SER A 65 -5.72 12.50 9.40
N THR A 66 -5.32 13.69 9.84
CA THR A 66 -5.75 14.44 11.04
C THR A 66 -5.84 13.69 12.37
N HIS A 67 -4.72 13.40 13.03
CA HIS A 67 -4.75 13.11 14.47
C HIS A 67 -4.74 14.42 15.27
N ARG A 68 -5.90 14.78 15.86
CA ARG A 68 -5.98 15.73 16.98
C ARG A 68 -5.52 14.96 18.23
N GLN A 69 -4.48 15.43 18.91
CA GLN A 69 -3.95 14.74 20.09
C GLN A 69 -5.04 14.51 21.16
N PRO A 70 -5.07 13.32 21.81
CA PRO A 70 -5.91 13.07 22.97
C PRO A 70 -5.26 13.72 24.20
N GLY A 71 -5.84 14.80 24.70
CA GLY A 71 -5.40 15.41 25.96
C GLY A 71 -5.69 16.89 26.09
N ALA A 72 -6.94 17.25 26.37
CA ALA A 72 -7.26 18.48 27.10
C ALA A 72 -8.25 18.11 28.21
N PRO A 73 -7.99 18.47 29.48
CA PRO A 73 -8.83 18.06 30.59
C PRO A 73 -10.22 18.65 30.42
N THR A 74 -11.25 17.81 30.56
CA THR A 74 -12.63 18.24 30.72
C THR A 74 -12.72 19.09 31.98
N GLY A 75 -12.79 20.41 31.79
CA GLY A 75 -13.19 21.32 32.85
C GLY A 75 -14.66 21.06 33.17
N ASP A 76 -14.90 20.62 34.39
CA ASP A 76 -16.23 20.54 35.02
C ASP A 76 -17.02 21.82 34.75
N VAL A 77 -18.21 21.67 34.17
CA VAL A 77 -19.24 22.73 34.17
C VAL A 77 -20.33 22.29 35.14
N THR A 78 -20.19 22.74 36.38
CA THR A 78 -21.31 22.80 37.33
C THR A 78 -22.28 23.89 36.86
N PRO A 79 -23.59 23.65 36.77
CA PRO A 79 -24.53 24.72 36.43
C PRO A 79 -24.85 25.54 37.68
N PRO A 80 -24.94 26.88 37.62
CA PRO A 80 -25.65 27.65 38.61
C PRO A 80 -27.04 28.06 38.11
N THR A 81 -27.92 28.06 39.11
CA THR A 81 -29.35 28.32 39.16
C THR A 81 -29.73 29.76 38.79
N GLU A 82 -30.96 29.91 38.30
CA GLU A 82 -31.68 31.16 38.04
C GLU A 82 -31.82 32.05 39.30
N ASP A 83 -31.65 33.38 39.16
CA ASP A 83 -32.67 34.39 39.53
C ASP A 83 -32.30 35.83 39.06
N ALA A 84 -33.33 36.68 38.91
CA ALA A 84 -33.39 38.15 38.84
C ALA A 84 -33.38 38.91 37.47
N THR A 85 -34.61 39.16 36.98
CA THR A 85 -35.29 40.39 36.48
C THR A 85 -34.53 41.53 35.73
N PRO A 86 -35.12 42.15 34.67
CA PRO A 86 -34.38 42.94 33.66
C PRO A 86 -34.47 44.48 33.81
N GLN A 87 -33.48 45.20 33.27
CA GLN A 87 -33.60 46.61 32.88
C GLN A 87 -32.78 46.93 31.60
N PRO A 88 -33.21 47.90 30.77
CA PRO A 88 -32.74 48.06 29.39
C PRO A 88 -31.75 49.23 29.24
N ALA A 89 -30.79 49.10 28.31
CA ALA A 89 -30.22 50.26 27.60
C ALA A 89 -29.37 49.84 26.39
N SER A 90 -29.75 50.44 25.25
CA SER A 90 -28.86 51.06 24.26
C SER A 90 -27.97 50.16 23.40
N GLY A 91 -28.38 50.06 22.14
CA GLY A 91 -27.66 49.37 21.09
C GLY A 91 -26.32 50.01 20.72
N THR A 92 -25.40 49.12 20.36
CA THR A 92 -24.37 49.37 19.35
C THR A 92 -24.13 48.03 18.68
N THR A 93 -24.57 47.88 17.43
CA THR A 93 -24.35 46.67 16.62
C THR A 93 -22.88 46.57 16.26
N GLN A 94 -22.09 45.83 17.05
CA GLN A 94 -20.79 45.33 16.61
C GLN A 94 -21.01 44.04 15.82
N HIS A 95 -20.67 44.07 14.53
CA HIS A 95 -20.51 42.86 13.72
C HIS A 95 -19.49 41.94 14.39
N PRO A 96 -19.81 40.66 14.68
CA PRO A 96 -18.80 39.72 15.15
C PRO A 96 -17.79 39.49 14.03
N ARG A 97 -16.52 39.77 14.32
CA ARG A 97 -15.40 39.37 13.44
C ARG A 97 -15.43 37.85 13.29
N PRO A 98 -15.20 37.29 12.08
CA PRO A 98 -15.12 35.86 11.92
C PRO A 98 -13.95 35.34 12.77
N VAL A 99 -14.26 34.47 13.73
CA VAL A 99 -13.27 33.69 14.46
C VAL A 99 -12.59 32.82 13.42
N ALA A 100 -11.33 33.11 13.11
CA ALA A 100 -10.53 32.31 12.20
C ALA A 100 -10.53 30.86 12.73
N SER A 101 -11.11 29.94 11.95
CA SER A 101 -11.00 28.52 12.21
C SER A 101 -9.51 28.16 12.20
N HIS A 102 -8.96 27.86 13.37
CA HIS A 102 -7.61 27.34 13.50
C HIS A 102 -7.62 25.91 12.95
N ARG A 103 -7.37 25.79 11.64
CA ARG A 103 -7.00 24.51 11.04
C ARG A 103 -5.66 24.13 11.67
N PRO A 104 -5.50 22.96 12.31
CA PRO A 104 -4.21 22.54 12.82
C PRO A 104 -3.19 22.58 11.67
N ALA A 105 -1.98 23.06 11.95
CA ALA A 105 -0.93 23.18 10.96
C ALA A 105 -0.74 21.85 10.23
N GLU A 106 -0.83 21.89 8.90
CA GLU A 106 -0.59 20.71 8.06
C GLU A 106 0.81 20.17 8.38
N ILE A 107 0.88 18.95 8.93
CA ILE A 107 2.16 18.25 9.12
C ILE A 107 2.85 18.18 7.74
N PRO A 108 4.11 18.61 7.59
CA PRO A 108 4.84 18.52 6.32
C PRO A 108 4.79 17.09 5.77
N LEU A 109 4.58 16.94 4.46
CA LEU A 109 4.41 15.64 3.80
C LEU A 109 5.56 14.66 4.13
N ASP A 110 6.79 15.17 4.18
CA ASP A 110 7.99 14.37 4.49
C ASP A 110 7.96 13.76 5.90
N THR A 111 7.37 14.45 6.88
CA THR A 111 7.28 13.97 8.27
C THR A 111 6.24 12.86 8.42
N ARG A 112 5.14 12.90 7.63
CA ARG A 112 4.07 11.90 7.68
C ARG A 112 4.53 10.53 7.18
N TYR A 113 5.25 10.51 6.06
CA TYR A 113 5.75 9.25 5.51
C TYR A 113 6.88 8.64 6.35
N ALA A 114 7.62 9.47 7.10
CA ALA A 114 8.58 8.98 8.09
C ALA A 114 7.87 8.22 9.23
N GLU A 115 6.72 8.69 9.71
CA GLU A 115 5.90 7.98 10.69
C GLU A 115 5.41 6.61 10.15
N ALA A 116 4.94 6.56 8.90
CA ALA A 116 4.56 5.30 8.27
C ALA A 116 5.74 4.31 8.18
N ARG A 117 6.93 4.80 7.81
CA ARG A 117 8.16 3.99 7.75
C ARG A 117 8.52 3.45 9.13
N ASP A 118 8.49 4.29 10.15
CA ASP A 118 8.89 3.92 11.50
C ASP A 118 7.86 2.95 12.11
N THR A 119 6.56 3.17 11.87
CA THR A 119 5.49 2.24 12.23
C THR A 119 5.65 0.88 11.54
N LEU A 120 5.94 0.87 10.23
CA LEU A 120 6.18 -0.37 9.48
C LEU A 120 7.36 -1.16 10.06
N ARG A 121 8.46 -0.48 10.39
CA ARG A 121 9.64 -1.11 11.01
C ARG A 121 9.32 -1.66 12.40
N GLU A 122 8.65 -0.87 13.22
CA GLU A 122 8.20 -1.29 14.55
C GLU A 122 7.32 -2.53 14.46
N TRP A 123 6.35 -2.58 13.54
CA TRP A 123 5.47 -3.72 13.39
C TRP A 123 6.19 -4.99 12.92
N LEU A 124 7.20 -4.84 12.06
CA LEU A 124 8.07 -5.96 11.66
C LEU A 124 8.92 -6.45 12.84
N GLU A 125 9.53 -5.55 13.60
CA GLU A 125 10.39 -5.88 14.76
C GLU A 125 9.58 -6.50 15.91
N ALA A 126 8.37 -6.01 16.16
CA ALA A 126 7.47 -6.50 17.19
C ALA A 126 6.70 -7.77 16.78
N GLY A 127 6.83 -8.22 15.52
CA GLY A 127 6.12 -9.41 15.01
C GLY A 127 4.63 -9.21 14.76
N VAL A 128 4.15 -7.95 14.72
CA VAL A 128 2.79 -7.61 14.27
C VAL A 128 2.62 -7.93 12.79
N LEU A 129 3.65 -7.63 12.01
CA LEU A 129 3.79 -7.99 10.61
C LEU A 129 4.91 -9.03 10.48
N VAL A 130 4.61 -10.15 9.84
CA VAL A 130 5.55 -11.27 9.68
C VAL A 130 5.73 -11.58 8.20
N PRO A 131 6.97 -11.61 7.68
CA PRO A 131 7.25 -12.05 6.33
C PRO A 131 7.06 -13.57 6.21
N ASP A 132 6.54 -14.02 5.08
CA ASP A 132 6.43 -15.44 4.79
C ASP A 132 7.80 -16.11 4.61
N ASP A 133 7.92 -17.36 5.09
CA ASP A 133 9.14 -18.16 5.11
C ASP A 133 9.67 -18.51 3.72
N VAL A 134 8.79 -18.54 2.72
CA VAL A 134 9.12 -18.83 1.32
C VAL A 134 8.37 -17.87 0.40
N PRO A 135 8.97 -17.47 -0.74
CA PRO A 135 8.26 -16.69 -1.73
C PRO A 135 7.12 -17.52 -2.36
N ALA A 136 5.97 -16.88 -2.59
CA ALA A 136 4.79 -17.52 -3.16
C ALA A 136 4.08 -16.61 -4.17
N LEU A 137 3.28 -17.22 -5.03
CA LEU A 137 2.11 -16.53 -5.60
C LEU A 137 0.94 -16.72 -4.63
N TYR A 138 0.09 -15.72 -4.47
CA TYR A 138 -1.04 -15.83 -3.55
C TYR A 138 -2.35 -15.87 -4.30
N VAL A 139 -3.18 -16.86 -4.02
CA VAL A 139 -4.59 -16.83 -4.44
C VAL A 139 -5.35 -15.96 -3.46
N TYR A 140 -6.11 -15.01 -3.98
CA TYR A 140 -7.00 -14.16 -3.20
C TYR A 140 -8.45 -14.40 -3.61
N GLU A 141 -9.34 -14.55 -2.62
CA GLU A 141 -10.78 -14.64 -2.79
C GLU A 141 -11.47 -13.53 -2.00
N GLN A 142 -12.45 -12.89 -2.62
CA GLN A 142 -13.47 -12.08 -1.96
C GLN A 142 -14.83 -12.69 -2.28
N SER A 143 -15.60 -13.02 -1.25
CA SER A 143 -16.92 -13.66 -1.39
C SER A 143 -17.97 -13.04 -0.48
N GLY A 144 -19.23 -13.03 -0.93
CA GLY A 144 -20.35 -12.44 -0.21
C GLY A 144 -21.67 -12.61 -0.96
N ALA A 145 -22.71 -11.88 -0.54
CA ALA A 145 -24.02 -11.95 -1.19
C ALA A 145 -23.92 -11.51 -2.67
N GLY A 146 -24.06 -12.47 -3.59
CA GLY A 146 -23.99 -12.22 -5.03
C GLY A 146 -22.58 -11.89 -5.56
N VAL A 147 -21.54 -12.01 -4.74
CA VAL A 147 -20.16 -11.66 -5.11
C VAL A 147 -19.25 -12.87 -4.88
N LEU A 148 -18.53 -13.26 -5.92
CA LEU A 148 -17.37 -14.13 -5.84
C LEU A 148 -16.32 -13.63 -6.82
N GLN A 149 -15.20 -13.16 -6.29
CA GLN A 149 -14.04 -12.73 -7.06
C GLN A 149 -12.83 -13.54 -6.59
N ARG A 150 -12.09 -14.12 -7.53
CA ARG A 150 -10.84 -14.81 -7.28
C ARG A 150 -9.76 -14.31 -8.21
N GLY A 151 -8.53 -14.24 -7.73
CA GLY A 151 -7.39 -13.81 -8.52
C GLY A 151 -6.07 -14.25 -7.91
N LEU A 152 -4.99 -13.81 -8.54
CA LEU A 152 -3.62 -14.03 -8.10
C LEU A 152 -2.97 -12.71 -7.69
N ILE A 153 -2.13 -12.77 -6.68
CA ILE A 153 -1.23 -11.70 -6.26
C ILE A 153 0.20 -12.21 -6.45
N GLY A 154 1.00 -11.43 -7.17
CA GLY A 154 2.40 -11.70 -7.45
C GLY A 154 3.10 -10.45 -7.96
N ASP A 155 4.42 -10.48 -8.00
CA ASP A 155 5.20 -9.39 -8.56
C ASP A 155 5.09 -9.39 -10.07
N VAL A 156 4.63 -8.28 -10.65
CA VAL A 156 4.57 -8.09 -12.11
C VAL A 156 5.69 -7.18 -12.56
N GLY A 157 6.40 -7.59 -13.61
CA GLY A 157 7.47 -6.76 -14.17
C GLY A 157 6.93 -5.54 -14.91
N LEU A 158 7.50 -4.36 -14.65
CA LEU A 158 7.14 -3.13 -15.37
C LEU A 158 7.81 -3.16 -16.74
N VAL A 159 6.99 -3.37 -17.77
CA VAL A 159 7.41 -3.38 -19.17
C VAL A 159 7.18 -2.02 -19.84
N ASP A 160 7.81 -1.83 -20.99
CA ASP A 160 7.51 -0.68 -21.84
C ASP A 160 6.02 -0.69 -22.27
N PRO A 161 5.26 0.41 -22.10
CA PRO A 161 3.85 0.47 -22.47
C PRO A 161 3.58 0.17 -23.95
N GLY A 162 4.54 0.44 -24.84
CA GLY A 162 4.45 0.12 -26.26
C GLY A 162 4.33 -1.39 -26.52
N ARG A 163 4.73 -2.24 -25.57
CA ARG A 163 4.51 -3.71 -25.65
C ARG A 163 3.08 -4.13 -25.35
N ARG A 164 2.24 -3.24 -24.79
CA ARG A 164 0.81 -3.50 -24.53
C ARG A 164 0.53 -4.76 -23.69
N ILE A 165 1.44 -5.17 -22.79
CA ILE A 165 1.20 -6.31 -21.89
C ILE A 165 0.26 -5.88 -20.74
N ILE A 166 0.52 -4.70 -20.17
CA ILE A 166 -0.35 -4.05 -19.17
C ILE A 166 -0.97 -2.81 -19.82
N LEU A 167 -2.29 -2.76 -19.87
CA LEU A 167 -3.10 -1.77 -20.54
C LEU A 167 -3.68 -0.77 -19.51
N PRO A 168 -3.36 0.52 -19.59
CA PRO A 168 -4.07 1.54 -18.84
C PRO A 168 -5.40 1.90 -19.53
N HIS A 169 -6.34 2.48 -18.79
CA HIS A 169 -7.57 3.07 -19.34
C HIS A 169 -7.91 4.46 -18.78
N GLU A 170 -7.06 5.00 -17.90
CA GLU A 170 -7.21 6.33 -17.30
C GLU A 170 -5.89 7.09 -17.40
N ASP A 171 -6.01 8.42 -17.44
CA ASP A 171 -4.87 9.32 -17.27
C ASP A 171 -4.46 9.41 -15.80
N VAL A 172 -3.19 9.74 -15.58
CA VAL A 172 -2.61 9.88 -14.24
C VAL A 172 -2.24 11.33 -13.97
N LEU A 173 -2.48 11.77 -12.73
CA LEU A 173 -2.21 13.14 -12.32
C LEU A 173 -0.86 13.27 -11.59
N PRO A 174 -0.09 14.36 -11.81
CA PRO A 174 1.21 14.55 -11.17
C PRO A 174 1.16 14.58 -9.63
N GLY A 175 0.11 15.15 -9.04
CA GLY A 175 -0.04 15.26 -7.58
C GLY A 175 -0.11 13.90 -6.88
N PRO A 176 -1.08 13.03 -7.21
CA PRO A 176 -1.14 11.66 -6.69
C PRO A 176 0.12 10.84 -6.95
N ILE A 177 0.78 11.01 -8.10
CA ILE A 177 2.07 10.33 -8.35
C ILE A 177 3.14 10.80 -7.36
N ALA A 178 3.28 12.11 -7.14
CA ALA A 178 4.29 12.65 -6.23
C ALA A 178 4.06 12.21 -4.79
N ASP A 179 2.80 12.22 -4.33
CA ASP A 179 2.40 11.74 -3.00
C ASP A 179 2.71 10.25 -2.81
N ARG A 180 2.29 9.39 -3.75
CA ARG A 180 2.61 7.94 -3.69
C ARG A 180 4.10 7.68 -3.81
N LEU A 181 4.83 8.44 -4.63
CA LEU A 181 6.29 8.33 -4.77
C LEU A 181 7.00 8.64 -3.45
N ALA A 182 6.57 9.69 -2.74
CA ALA A 182 7.14 10.06 -1.46
C ALA A 182 6.84 9.01 -0.37
N LEU A 183 5.61 8.51 -0.29
CA LEU A 183 5.25 7.43 0.64
C LEU A 183 6.09 6.18 0.37
N MET A 184 6.04 5.65 -0.86
CA MET A 184 6.73 4.42 -1.23
C MET A 184 8.25 4.55 -1.16
N GLY A 185 8.80 5.70 -1.57
CA GLY A 185 10.23 5.99 -1.46
C GLY A 185 10.69 6.04 0.00
N THR A 186 9.85 6.51 0.92
CA THR A 186 10.19 6.60 2.34
C THR A 186 10.05 5.27 3.07
N THR A 187 8.97 4.51 2.79
CA THR A 187 8.70 3.22 3.44
C THR A 187 9.47 2.07 2.80
N GLN A 188 9.90 2.22 1.55
CA GLN A 188 10.51 1.15 0.74
C GLN A 188 9.62 -0.10 0.67
N ALA A 189 8.29 0.10 0.59
CA ALA A 189 7.31 -0.97 0.63
C ALA A 189 6.16 -0.75 -0.36
N ASN A 190 5.63 -1.88 -0.86
CA ASN A 190 4.41 -1.93 -1.67
C ASN A 190 3.24 -2.20 -0.73
N LEU A 191 2.64 -1.13 -0.21
CA LEU A 191 1.60 -1.22 0.81
C LEU A 191 0.24 -1.66 0.24
N GLU A 192 0.05 -1.49 -1.07
CA GLU A 192 -1.21 -1.81 -1.73
C GLU A 192 -0.98 -2.35 -3.16
N PRO A 193 -1.70 -3.41 -3.56
CA PRO A 193 -1.56 -3.99 -4.90
C PRO A 193 -2.18 -3.09 -5.98
N ILE A 194 -1.76 -3.31 -7.22
CA ILE A 194 -2.49 -2.82 -8.41
C ILE A 194 -3.51 -3.88 -8.77
N PHE A 195 -4.75 -3.47 -9.03
CA PHE A 195 -5.79 -4.40 -9.43
C PHE A 195 -5.79 -4.54 -10.95
N LEU A 196 -5.46 -5.74 -11.41
CA LEU A 196 -5.40 -6.10 -12.83
C LEU A 196 -6.52 -7.08 -13.19
N LEU A 197 -7.12 -6.88 -14.36
CA LEU A 197 -8.06 -7.81 -14.98
C LEU A 197 -7.41 -8.42 -16.22
N TYR A 198 -7.59 -9.72 -16.43
CA TYR A 198 -7.22 -10.39 -17.67
C TYR A 198 -8.37 -11.29 -18.10
N ASP A 199 -8.47 -11.58 -19.40
CA ASP A 199 -9.40 -12.60 -19.86
C ASP A 199 -8.87 -13.96 -19.44
N GLY A 200 -9.52 -14.58 -18.45
CA GLY A 200 -9.12 -15.88 -17.91
C GLY A 200 -9.68 -17.07 -18.69
N GLY A 201 -10.77 -16.90 -19.44
CA GLY A 201 -11.52 -18.00 -20.06
C GLY A 201 -11.58 -19.27 -19.19
N ASN A 202 -11.37 -20.43 -19.80
CA ASN A 202 -11.13 -21.70 -19.11
C ASN A 202 -9.63 -22.04 -19.03
N GLY A 203 -8.77 -21.02 -18.86
CA GLY A 203 -7.32 -21.17 -18.83
C GLY A 203 -6.82 -21.97 -17.61
N THR A 204 -5.61 -22.50 -17.72
CA THR A 204 -4.95 -23.27 -16.66
C THR A 204 -4.86 -22.48 -15.36
N THR A 205 -4.60 -21.17 -15.44
CA THR A 205 -4.53 -20.27 -14.28
C THR A 205 -5.87 -20.20 -13.55
N THR A 206 -6.97 -20.01 -14.28
CA THR A 206 -8.34 -19.97 -13.71
C THR A 206 -8.69 -21.29 -13.04
N GLY A 207 -8.36 -22.42 -13.67
CA GLY A 207 -8.59 -23.76 -13.12
C GLY A 207 -7.84 -23.96 -11.80
N LEU A 208 -6.54 -23.65 -11.79
CA LEU A 208 -5.69 -23.82 -10.61
C LEU A 208 -6.11 -22.90 -9.45
N VAL A 209 -6.45 -21.63 -9.72
CA VAL A 209 -6.97 -20.70 -8.70
C VAL A 209 -8.22 -21.27 -8.02
N ASN A 210 -9.14 -21.84 -8.80
CA ASN A 210 -10.36 -22.46 -8.28
C ASN A 210 -10.07 -23.73 -7.48
N GLU A 211 -9.14 -24.56 -7.95
CA GLU A 211 -8.71 -25.78 -7.28
C GLU A 211 -8.09 -25.48 -5.91
N VAL A 212 -7.17 -24.52 -5.86
CA VAL A 212 -6.51 -24.06 -4.62
C VAL A 212 -7.56 -23.61 -3.60
N ALA A 213 -8.49 -22.75 -4.01
CA ALA A 213 -9.52 -22.22 -3.13
C ALA A 213 -10.51 -23.31 -2.64
N ALA A 214 -10.73 -24.35 -3.44
CA ALA A 214 -11.66 -25.44 -3.10
C ALA A 214 -11.03 -26.54 -2.23
N GLN A 215 -9.74 -26.81 -2.38
CA GLN A 215 -9.10 -28.01 -1.82
C GLN A 215 -8.08 -27.73 -0.72
N ARG A 216 -7.54 -26.51 -0.64
CA ARG A 216 -6.50 -26.16 0.34
C ARG A 216 -7.05 -25.33 1.49
N PRO A 217 -6.52 -25.48 2.72
CA PRO A 217 -6.84 -24.56 3.81
C PRO A 217 -6.27 -23.17 3.53
N PRO A 218 -7.03 -22.08 3.77
CA PRO A 218 -6.52 -20.72 3.59
C PRO A 218 -5.46 -20.38 4.64
N LEU A 219 -4.46 -19.59 4.23
CA LEU A 219 -3.48 -18.97 5.14
C LEU A 219 -4.09 -17.85 5.98
N VAL A 220 -5.05 -17.13 5.39
CA VAL A 220 -5.76 -16.01 6.03
C VAL A 220 -7.22 -16.12 5.66
N SER A 221 -8.10 -15.94 6.65
CA SER A 221 -9.54 -15.79 6.44
C SER A 221 -10.04 -14.68 7.35
N ALA A 222 -10.73 -13.70 6.78
CA ALA A 222 -11.26 -12.55 7.51
C ALA A 222 -12.66 -12.22 6.99
N ARG A 223 -13.56 -11.86 7.90
CA ARG A 223 -14.90 -11.37 7.54
C ARG A 223 -15.03 -9.93 7.98
N THR A 224 -15.25 -9.04 7.03
CA THR A 224 -15.35 -7.59 7.25
C THR A 224 -16.79 -7.19 7.60
N GLU A 225 -16.94 -5.97 8.16
CA GLU A 225 -18.22 -5.44 8.64
C GLU A 225 -19.29 -5.30 7.53
N ASP A 226 -18.86 -5.13 6.29
CA ASP A 226 -19.71 -5.09 5.09
C ASP A 226 -20.25 -6.48 4.68
N GLY A 227 -19.90 -7.51 5.43
CA GLY A 227 -20.36 -8.88 5.23
C GLY A 227 -19.55 -9.68 4.21
N LEU A 228 -18.50 -9.11 3.63
CA LEU A 228 -17.58 -9.82 2.75
C LEU A 228 -16.64 -10.74 3.53
N THR A 229 -16.29 -11.87 2.93
CA THR A 229 -15.28 -12.79 3.42
C THR A 229 -14.10 -12.77 2.46
N HIS A 230 -12.93 -12.46 3.00
CA HIS A 230 -11.66 -12.42 2.29
C HIS A 230 -10.80 -13.62 2.70
N ARG A 231 -10.23 -14.30 1.71
CA ARG A 231 -9.34 -15.44 1.95
C ARG A 231 -8.09 -15.37 1.09
N LEU A 232 -7.00 -15.88 1.64
CA LEU A 232 -5.70 -15.93 0.98
C LEU A 232 -5.11 -17.34 1.08
N TRP A 233 -4.52 -17.85 0.01
CA TRP A 233 -3.72 -19.09 -0.01
C TRP A 233 -2.37 -18.81 -0.67
N ALA A 234 -1.35 -19.60 -0.32
CA ALA A 234 -0.07 -19.56 -1.03
C ALA A 234 0.06 -20.73 -2.01
N ILE A 235 0.62 -20.41 -3.18
CA ILE A 235 1.11 -21.34 -4.19
C ILE A 235 2.64 -21.24 -4.15
N THR A 236 3.29 -22.31 -3.70
CA THR A 236 4.75 -22.42 -3.57
C THR A 236 5.34 -23.50 -4.46
N ASP A 237 4.51 -24.36 -5.06
CA ASP A 237 4.97 -25.42 -5.97
C ASP A 237 5.52 -24.78 -7.27
N PRO A 238 6.81 -24.99 -7.61
CA PRO A 238 7.40 -24.47 -8.84
C PRO A 238 6.68 -24.91 -10.12
N ALA A 239 6.09 -26.11 -10.15
CA ALA A 239 5.36 -26.61 -11.32
C ALA A 239 4.04 -25.84 -11.52
N GLU A 240 3.33 -25.56 -10.43
CA GLU A 240 2.11 -24.74 -10.45
C GLU A 240 2.41 -23.31 -10.90
N ILE A 241 3.47 -22.71 -10.34
CA ILE A 241 3.92 -21.35 -10.72
C ILE A 241 4.33 -21.30 -12.20
N ALA A 242 5.01 -22.34 -12.69
CA ALA A 242 5.39 -22.43 -14.11
C ALA A 242 4.16 -22.56 -15.01
N ALA A 243 3.16 -23.38 -14.62
CA ALA A 243 1.92 -23.54 -15.37
C ALA A 243 1.10 -22.25 -15.44
N ILE A 244 0.99 -21.51 -14.32
CA ILE A 244 0.38 -20.18 -14.28
C ILE A 244 1.10 -19.25 -15.27
N ASN A 245 2.42 -19.16 -15.18
CA ASN A 245 3.18 -18.24 -16.03
C ASN A 245 3.13 -18.62 -17.51
N ALA A 246 3.09 -19.91 -17.85
CA ALA A 246 2.90 -20.36 -19.22
C ALA A 246 1.55 -19.94 -19.80
N ASP A 247 0.47 -20.05 -19.02
CA ASP A 247 -0.88 -19.66 -19.44
C ASP A 247 -1.07 -18.13 -19.48
N LEU A 248 -0.41 -17.39 -18.58
CA LEU A 248 -0.46 -15.92 -18.56
C LEU A 248 0.43 -15.28 -19.63
N HIS A 249 1.51 -15.93 -20.08
CA HIS A 249 2.58 -15.30 -20.88
C HIS A 249 2.06 -14.48 -22.06
N ASP A 250 1.13 -15.03 -22.85
CA ASP A 250 0.60 -14.40 -24.06
C ASP A 250 -0.64 -13.54 -23.83
N ARG A 251 -1.07 -13.38 -22.57
CA ARG A 251 -2.25 -12.60 -22.19
C ARG A 251 -1.89 -11.15 -21.91
N GLN A 252 -2.88 -10.29 -22.05
CA GLN A 252 -2.82 -8.89 -21.64
C GLN A 252 -3.61 -8.70 -20.35
N ALA A 253 -3.17 -7.75 -19.53
CA ALA A 253 -3.88 -7.32 -18.34
C ALA A 253 -4.32 -5.86 -18.46
N LEU A 254 -5.56 -5.55 -18.13
CA LEU A 254 -6.09 -4.19 -17.98
C LEU A 254 -5.93 -3.75 -16.53
N ILE A 255 -5.39 -2.56 -16.29
CA ILE A 255 -5.42 -1.95 -14.96
C ILE A 255 -6.88 -1.59 -14.67
N ALA A 256 -7.52 -2.24 -13.71
CA ALA A 256 -8.85 -1.87 -13.25
C ALA A 256 -8.80 -0.80 -12.17
N ASP A 257 -7.78 -0.86 -11.30
CA ASP A 257 -7.50 0.17 -10.31
C ASP A 257 -5.99 0.23 -10.01
N GLY A 258 -5.50 1.42 -9.65
CA GLY A 258 -4.11 1.66 -9.27
C GLY A 258 -3.23 2.28 -10.35
N HIS A 259 -3.78 3.04 -11.30
CA HIS A 259 -3.00 3.69 -12.38
C HIS A 259 -1.94 4.64 -11.84
N HIS A 260 -2.27 5.43 -10.81
CA HIS A 260 -1.30 6.30 -10.13
C HIS A 260 -0.17 5.50 -9.47
N ARG A 261 -0.49 4.36 -8.85
CA ARG A 261 0.51 3.43 -8.28
C ARG A 261 1.40 2.86 -9.39
N TYR A 262 0.81 2.37 -10.49
CA TYR A 262 1.55 1.86 -11.65
C TYR A 262 2.49 2.91 -12.26
N ALA A 263 2.01 4.15 -12.42
CA ALA A 263 2.83 5.26 -12.90
C ALA A 263 3.99 5.57 -11.93
N THR A 264 3.73 5.55 -10.62
CA THR A 264 4.73 5.72 -9.56
C THR A 264 5.81 4.65 -9.61
N TYR A 265 5.44 3.37 -9.73
CA TYR A 265 6.38 2.26 -9.91
C TYR A 265 7.30 2.46 -11.11
N ARG A 266 6.76 2.97 -12.23
CA ARG A 266 7.56 3.27 -13.43
C ARG A 266 8.54 4.43 -13.20
N VAL A 267 8.19 5.42 -12.38
CA VAL A 267 9.10 6.49 -11.97
C VAL A 267 10.24 5.91 -11.12
N LEU A 268 9.90 5.13 -10.08
CA LEU A 268 10.88 4.45 -9.22
C LEU A 268 11.84 3.56 -10.04
N GLN A 269 11.33 2.74 -10.96
CA GLN A 269 12.17 1.91 -11.83
C GLN A 269 13.18 2.73 -12.64
N ARG A 270 12.79 3.91 -13.15
CA ARG A 270 13.70 4.79 -13.88
C ARG A 270 14.78 5.37 -12.97
N GLN A 271 14.42 5.77 -11.75
CA GLN A 271 15.35 6.29 -10.75
C GLN A 271 16.37 5.22 -10.34
N GLU A 272 15.91 4.01 -10.01
CA GLU A 272 16.77 2.88 -9.66
C GLU A 272 17.73 2.51 -10.80
N ARG A 273 17.23 2.42 -12.04
CA ARG A 273 18.09 2.16 -13.21
C ARG A 273 19.13 3.27 -13.44
N ALA A 274 18.77 4.53 -13.18
CA ALA A 274 19.70 5.65 -13.29
C ALA A 274 20.78 5.61 -12.19
N ALA A 275 20.38 5.36 -10.95
CA ALA A 275 21.29 5.22 -9.81
C ALA A 275 22.27 4.05 -10.01
N ASN A 276 21.78 2.89 -10.47
CA ASN A 276 22.61 1.73 -10.77
C ASN A 276 23.62 2.00 -11.91
N ARG A 277 23.21 2.72 -12.96
CA ARG A 277 24.12 3.15 -14.03
C ARG A 277 25.18 4.14 -13.54
N ALA A 278 24.81 5.07 -12.66
CA ALA A 278 25.75 6.02 -12.08
C ALA A 278 26.77 5.32 -11.16
N GLY A 279 26.34 4.33 -10.38
CA GLY A 279 27.22 3.53 -9.52
C GLY A 279 28.19 2.62 -10.29
N LEU A 280 27.79 2.14 -11.48
CA LEU A 280 28.66 1.38 -12.39
C LEU A 280 29.59 2.27 -13.24
N GLY A 281 29.36 3.58 -13.28
CA GLY A 281 30.06 4.55 -14.12
C GLY A 281 31.26 5.24 -13.46
N GLN A 282 31.62 4.91 -12.22
CA GLN A 282 32.80 5.47 -11.56
C GLN A 282 34.01 4.56 -11.79
N PRO A 283 34.95 4.91 -12.69
CA PRO A 283 36.16 4.12 -12.85
C PRO A 283 36.94 4.11 -11.52
N PRO A 284 37.60 2.98 -11.16
CA PRO A 284 38.46 2.96 -9.99
C PRO A 284 39.50 4.08 -10.12
N ALA A 285 39.69 4.85 -9.05
CA ALA A 285 40.75 5.86 -8.99
C ALA A 285 42.07 5.20 -9.41
N PRO A 286 42.89 5.83 -10.27
CA PRO A 286 44.15 5.26 -10.69
C PRO A 286 44.99 4.95 -9.45
N SER A 287 45.29 3.66 -9.26
CA SER A 287 46.21 3.20 -8.23
C SER A 287 47.54 3.92 -8.44
N SER A 288 47.91 4.76 -7.47
CA SER A 288 49.23 5.36 -7.41
C SER A 288 50.26 4.25 -7.25
N ALA A 289 50.89 3.85 -8.35
CA ALA A 289 52.02 2.95 -8.32
C ALA A 289 53.17 3.59 -7.50
N PRO A 290 53.85 2.83 -6.62
CA PRO A 290 54.99 3.34 -5.90
C PRO A 290 56.16 3.59 -6.87
N SER A 291 56.75 4.79 -6.79
CA SER A 291 57.97 5.14 -7.51
C SER A 291 59.10 4.13 -7.21
N PRO A 292 59.92 3.74 -8.21
CA PRO A 292 61.06 2.87 -7.95
C PRO A 292 62.11 3.61 -7.13
N PRO A 293 62.83 2.93 -6.23
CA PRO A 293 63.89 3.53 -5.42
C PRO A 293 65.11 3.91 -6.27
N PRO A 294 65.96 4.84 -5.78
CA PRO A 294 67.09 5.40 -6.51
C PRO A 294 68.22 4.40 -6.80
#